data_AF-A0A9D0BVQ8-F1
#
_entry.id   AF-A0A9D0BVQ8-F1
#
_cell.length_a   1.000
_cell.length_b   1.000
_cell.length_c   1.000
_cell.angle_alpha   90.00
_cell.angle_beta   90.00
_cell.angle_gamma   90.00
#
_symmetry.space_group_name_H-M   'P 1'
#
loop_
_entity.id
_entity.type
_entity.pdbx_description
1 polymer ?
#
loop_
_entity_poly.entity_id
_entity_poly.type
_entity_poly.pdbx_seq_one_letter_code
_entity_poly.pdbx_strand_id
1 'polypeptide(L)'
;MSEKPQTLWEKMQQQGYSRRDFLRFCGYITAAAGIHASGLSTVVRALETKPRPPVVWFHFQECTCCSESFIRSSHPIVADVILDRISLDYSETLQAAAGHQAEEALHQAMEKYHGQYIMTVEGSVPTKD
;
A
#
# COMPACT_ATOMS: atom_id res chain seq x y z
N MET A 1 10.47 18.48 -4.27
CA MET A 1 9.25 18.42 -5.10
C MET A 1 8.44 17.24 -4.64
N SER A 2 7.29 17.44 -3.98
CA SER A 2 6.43 16.33 -3.58
C SER A 2 5.75 15.77 -4.82
N GLU A 3 6.31 14.70 -5.41
CA GLU A 3 5.62 13.96 -6.46
C GLU A 3 4.30 13.41 -5.90
N LYS A 4 3.21 13.64 -6.63
CA LYS A 4 1.92 13.02 -6.30
C LYS A 4 2.07 11.51 -6.49
N PRO A 5 1.67 10.69 -5.51
CA PRO A 5 1.74 9.25 -5.67
C PRO A 5 0.86 8.81 -6.84
N GLN A 6 1.40 7.97 -7.72
CA GLN A 6 0.74 7.52 -8.93
C GLN A 6 -0.52 6.72 -8.61
N THR A 7 -1.54 6.88 -9.46
CA THR A 7 -2.78 6.09 -9.37
C THR A 7 -2.65 4.77 -10.12
N LEU A 8 -3.55 3.83 -9.86
CA LEU A 8 -3.53 2.52 -10.53
C LEU A 8 -3.69 2.69 -12.05
N TRP A 9 -4.56 3.62 -12.48
CA TRP A 9 -4.74 3.92 -13.90
C TRP A 9 -3.45 4.42 -14.56
N GLU A 10 -2.77 5.40 -13.95
CA GLU A 10 -1.51 5.94 -14.48
C GLU A 10 -0.45 4.85 -14.63
N LYS A 11 -0.38 3.94 -13.65
CA LYS A 11 0.54 2.79 -13.69
C LYS A 11 0.21 1.81 -14.80
N MET A 12 -1.07 1.44 -14.95
CA MET A 12 -1.52 0.58 -16.05
C MET A 12 -1.24 1.22 -17.42
N GLN A 13 -1.37 2.54 -17.52
CA GLN A 13 -1.08 3.27 -18.75
C GLN A 13 0.41 3.23 -19.10
N GLN A 14 1.31 3.33 -18.12
CA GLN A 14 2.77 3.16 -18.31
C GLN A 14 3.15 1.73 -18.73
N GLN A 15 2.39 0.73 -18.30
CA GLN A 15 2.57 -0.67 -18.71
C GLN A 15 1.96 -0.97 -20.09
N GLY A 16 1.36 0.02 -20.77
CA GLY A 16 0.83 -0.12 -22.12
C GLY A 16 -0.60 -0.65 -22.22
N TYR A 17 -1.34 -0.73 -21.11
CA TYR A 17 -2.74 -1.16 -21.13
C TYR A 17 -3.65 -0.11 -21.75
N SER A 18 -4.62 -0.57 -22.55
CA SER A 18 -5.60 0.34 -23.15
C SER A 18 -6.65 0.77 -22.12
N ARG A 19 -7.31 1.90 -22.39
CA ARG A 19 -8.47 2.36 -21.60
C ARG A 19 -9.57 1.30 -21.50
N ARG A 20 -9.75 0.48 -22.55
CA ARG A 20 -10.73 -0.60 -22.57
C ARG A 20 -10.36 -1.72 -21.61
N ASP A 21 -9.08 -2.07 -21.52
CA ASP A 21 -8.60 -3.11 -20.60
C ASP A 21 -8.76 -2.69 -19.15
N PHE A 22 -8.49 -1.42 -18.85
CA PHE A 22 -8.77 -0.85 -17.54
C PHE A 22 -10.26 -0.89 -17.17
N LEU A 23 -11.15 -0.52 -18.09
CA LEU A 23 -12.60 -0.58 -17.82
C LEU A 23 -13.09 -2.02 -17.62
N ARG A 24 -12.56 -2.99 -18.37
CA ARG A 24 -12.83 -4.43 -18.14
C ARG A 24 -12.37 -4.86 -16.74
N PHE A 25 -11.17 -4.47 -16.35
CA PHE A 25 -10.63 -4.74 -15.02
C PHE A 25 -11.50 -4.14 -13.90
N CYS A 26 -11.92 -2.87 -14.05
CA CYS A 26 -12.87 -2.24 -13.13
C CYS A 26 -14.19 -3.02 -13.05
N GLY A 27 -14.68 -3.53 -14.18
CA GLY A 27 -15.85 -4.40 -14.23
C GLY A 27 -15.68 -5.68 -13.42
N TYR A 28 -14.53 -6.36 -13.56
CA TYR A 28 -14.21 -7.55 -12.79
C TYR A 28 -14.10 -7.26 -11.29
N ILE A 29 -13.44 -6.18 -10.89
CA ILE A 29 -13.36 -5.76 -9.47
C ILE A 29 -14.74 -5.46 -8.91
N THR A 30 -15.57 -4.71 -9.65
CA THR A 30 -16.92 -4.35 -9.24
C THR A 30 -17.74 -5.62 -8.95
N ALA A 31 -17.65 -6.61 -9.84
CA ALA A 31 -18.33 -7.90 -9.66
C ALA A 31 -17.75 -8.70 -8.49
N ALA A 32 -16.42 -8.81 -8.37
CA ALA A 32 -15.76 -9.55 -7.30
C ALA A 32 -16.02 -8.96 -5.91
N ALA A 33 -16.16 -7.63 -5.82
CA ALA A 33 -16.51 -6.93 -4.61
C ALA A 33 -18.01 -6.97 -4.26
N GLY A 34 -18.85 -7.62 -5.09
CA GLY A 34 -20.30 -7.68 -4.90
C GLY A 34 -21.00 -6.34 -5.08
N ILE A 35 -20.39 -5.40 -5.80
CA ILE A 35 -20.95 -4.07 -6.05
C ILE A 35 -21.92 -4.16 -7.24
N HIS A 36 -23.10 -3.54 -7.10
CA HIS A 36 -24.07 -3.47 -8.19
C HIS A 36 -23.49 -2.74 -9.42
N ALA A 37 -23.96 -3.06 -10.63
CA ALA A 37 -23.45 -2.48 -11.88
C ALA A 37 -23.50 -0.94 -11.92
N SER A 38 -24.46 -0.32 -11.21
CA SER A 38 -24.54 1.15 -11.07
C SER A 38 -23.35 1.76 -10.30
N GLY A 39 -22.63 0.97 -9.51
CA GLY A 39 -21.43 1.37 -8.77
C GLY A 39 -20.14 1.32 -9.59
N LEU A 40 -20.17 0.84 -10.83
CA LEU A 40 -18.98 0.73 -11.68
C LEU A 40 -18.27 2.07 -11.87
N SER A 41 -19.01 3.16 -12.07
CA SER A 41 -18.44 4.51 -12.24
C SER A 41 -17.66 4.97 -10.99
N THR A 42 -18.13 4.61 -9.81
CA THR A 42 -17.45 4.88 -8.54
C THR A 42 -16.14 4.11 -8.44
N VAL A 43 -16.14 2.83 -8.85
CA VAL A 43 -14.93 1.99 -8.87
C VAL A 43 -13.91 2.52 -9.88
N VAL A 44 -14.35 2.85 -11.10
CA VAL A 44 -13.52 3.47 -12.14
C VAL A 44 -12.86 4.74 -11.61
N ARG A 45 -13.66 5.66 -11.05
CA ARG A 45 -13.14 6.90 -10.48
C ARG A 45 -12.16 6.64 -9.35
N ALA A 46 -12.46 5.69 -8.45
CA ALA A 46 -11.56 5.36 -7.35
C ALA A 46 -10.19 4.88 -7.87
N LEU A 47 -10.15 4.00 -8.87
CA LEU A 47 -8.90 3.47 -9.44
C LEU A 47 -8.15 4.49 -10.32
N GLU A 48 -8.84 5.51 -10.83
CA GLU A 48 -8.24 6.63 -11.55
C GLU A 48 -7.62 7.68 -10.65
N THR A 49 -8.23 7.94 -9.48
CA THR A 49 -7.88 9.10 -8.66
C THR A 49 -7.16 8.73 -7.37
N LYS A 50 -7.38 7.52 -6.84
CA LYS A 50 -6.78 7.12 -5.56
C LYS A 50 -5.39 6.52 -5.80
N PRO A 51 -4.36 7.04 -5.12
CA PRO A 51 -3.03 6.44 -5.14
C PRO A 51 -2.99 5.13 -4.33
N ARG A 52 -1.84 4.46 -4.35
CA ARG A 52 -1.55 3.31 -3.49
C ARG A 52 -1.80 3.68 -2.01
N PRO A 53 -2.47 2.83 -1.22
CA PRO A 53 -2.69 3.07 0.20
C PRO A 53 -1.34 3.12 0.95
N PRO A 54 -1.14 4.12 1.81
CA PRO A 54 0.05 4.22 2.64
C PRO A 54 -0.02 3.22 3.80
N VAL A 55 1.12 2.61 4.12
CA VAL A 55 1.27 1.59 5.16
C VAL A 55 2.44 1.97 6.06
N VAL A 56 2.20 1.93 7.37
CA VAL A 56 3.19 2.12 8.42
C VAL A 56 3.25 0.83 9.24
N TRP A 57 4.41 0.19 9.28
CA TRP A 57 4.61 -1.10 9.94
C TRP A 57 5.50 -0.95 11.17
N PHE A 58 4.91 -1.15 12.35
CA PHE A 58 5.60 -1.12 13.64
C PHE A 58 6.09 -2.50 14.06
N HIS A 59 7.29 -2.54 14.64
CA HIS A 59 7.92 -3.73 15.20
C HIS A 59 8.04 -3.55 16.73
N PHE A 60 7.52 -4.50 17.51
CA PHE A 60 7.61 -4.50 18.98
C PHE A 60 8.38 -5.74 19.47
N GLN A 61 7.87 -6.48 20.46
CA GLN A 61 8.50 -7.74 20.89
C GLN A 61 8.20 -8.83 19.90
N GLU A 62 9.07 -8.91 18.90
CA GLU A 62 8.88 -9.71 17.71
C GLU A 62 10.13 -10.51 17.35
N CYS A 63 9.99 -11.44 16.41
CA CYS A 63 11.07 -12.34 15.98
C CYS A 63 11.38 -12.22 14.48
N THR A 64 10.79 -11.23 13.81
CA THR A 64 10.92 -10.85 12.40
C THR A 64 10.35 -11.88 11.43
N CYS A 65 9.68 -12.93 11.94
CA CYS A 65 9.15 -14.01 11.12
C CYS A 65 7.91 -13.58 10.30
N CYS A 66 7.09 -12.61 10.76
CA CYS A 66 6.00 -12.11 9.93
C CYS A 66 6.54 -11.26 8.77
N SER A 67 7.59 -10.47 9.02
CA SER A 67 8.32 -9.76 7.98
C SER A 67 9.01 -10.71 6.99
N GLU A 68 9.67 -11.78 7.46
CA GLU A 68 10.25 -12.81 6.59
C GLU A 68 9.16 -13.50 5.74
N SER A 69 8.02 -13.84 6.35
CA SER A 69 6.87 -14.43 5.66
C SER A 69 6.37 -13.49 4.55
N PHE A 70 6.28 -12.19 4.81
CA PHE A 70 5.90 -11.19 3.83
C PHE A 70 6.90 -11.12 2.66
N ILE A 71 8.21 -11.11 2.94
CA ILE A 71 9.27 -11.11 1.93
C ILE A 71 9.20 -12.36 1.04
N ARG A 72 8.80 -13.50 1.62
CA ARG A 72 8.63 -14.78 0.92
C ARG A 72 7.30 -14.92 0.18
N SER A 73 6.44 -13.90 0.15
CA SER A 73 5.18 -13.94 -0.59
C SER A 73 5.44 -14.19 -2.07
N SER A 74 4.69 -15.13 -2.67
CA SER A 74 4.81 -15.49 -4.08
C SER A 74 3.69 -14.91 -4.94
N HIS A 75 2.46 -14.81 -4.44
CA HIS A 75 1.28 -14.39 -5.19
C HIS A 75 0.44 -13.38 -4.40
N PRO A 76 0.71 -12.07 -4.50
CA PRO A 76 1.75 -11.42 -5.31
C PRO A 76 3.17 -11.58 -4.74
N ILE A 77 4.21 -11.35 -5.55
CA ILE A 77 5.59 -11.25 -5.04
C ILE A 77 5.76 -9.96 -4.23
N VAL A 78 6.67 -9.96 -3.25
CA VAL A 78 6.87 -8.80 -2.37
C VAL A 78 7.19 -7.50 -3.12
N ALA A 79 7.97 -7.60 -4.20
CA ALA A 79 8.31 -6.46 -5.05
C ALA A 79 7.06 -5.81 -5.65
N ASP A 80 6.12 -6.61 -6.18
CA ASP A 80 4.86 -6.11 -6.72
C ASP A 80 4.01 -5.48 -5.62
N VAL A 81 4.03 -6.02 -4.39
CA VAL A 81 3.29 -5.42 -3.29
C VAL A 81 3.81 -4.01 -2.99
N ILE A 82 5.12 -3.88 -2.78
CA ILE A 82 5.77 -2.62 -2.38
C ILE A 82 5.76 -1.59 -3.52
N LEU A 83 5.94 -2.02 -4.77
CA LEU A 83 6.04 -1.13 -5.92
C LEU A 83 4.68 -0.80 -6.53
N ASP A 84 3.72 -1.73 -6.51
CA ASP A 84 2.48 -1.62 -7.30
C ASP A 84 1.21 -1.53 -6.45
N ARG A 85 1.18 -2.12 -5.25
CA ARG A 85 -0.07 -2.29 -4.49
C ARG A 85 -0.19 -1.34 -3.30
N ILE A 86 0.85 -1.19 -2.50
CA ILE A 86 0.86 -0.33 -1.31
C ILE A 86 2.02 0.66 -1.39
N SER A 87 1.95 1.75 -0.63
CA SER A 87 3.13 2.57 -0.32
C SER A 87 3.61 2.16 1.07
N LEU A 88 4.67 1.37 1.15
CA LEU A 88 5.28 1.01 2.44
C LEU A 88 6.16 2.17 2.89
N ASP A 89 5.58 3.08 3.67
CA ASP A 89 6.20 4.36 4.02
C ASP A 89 7.08 4.25 5.27
N TYR A 90 6.91 3.19 6.08
CA TYR A 90 7.77 2.86 7.21
C TYR A 90 7.77 1.35 7.48
N SER A 91 8.96 0.79 7.63
CA SER A 91 9.22 -0.56 8.15
C SER A 91 10.72 -0.66 8.44
N GLU A 92 11.07 -0.93 9.69
CA GLU A 92 12.48 -0.99 10.11
C GLU A 92 13.29 -2.04 9.34
N THR A 93 12.64 -3.13 8.92
CA THR A 93 13.31 -4.24 8.22
C THR A 93 13.65 -3.91 6.75
N LEU A 94 12.85 -3.09 6.06
CA LEU A 94 12.94 -2.91 4.60
C LEU A 94 13.29 -1.48 4.17
N GLN A 95 13.21 -0.50 5.07
CA GLN A 95 13.49 0.89 4.73
C GLN A 95 15.00 1.16 4.55
N ALA A 96 15.32 2.12 3.70
CA ALA A 96 16.71 2.56 3.49
C ALA A 96 17.21 3.54 4.56
N ALA A 97 16.30 4.30 5.18
CA ALA A 97 16.63 5.27 6.22
C ALA A 97 16.89 4.56 7.57
N ALA A 98 17.70 5.16 8.43
CA ALA A 98 18.00 4.62 9.77
C ALA A 98 18.10 5.76 10.78
N GLY A 99 18.00 5.45 12.08
CA GLY A 99 18.14 6.44 13.15
C GLY A 99 17.18 7.61 12.98
N HIS A 100 17.68 8.85 13.10
CA HIS A 100 16.85 10.06 13.01
C HIS A 100 16.10 10.20 11.69
N GLN A 101 16.67 9.75 10.57
CA GLN A 101 16.02 9.81 9.27
C GLN A 101 14.82 8.86 9.20
N ALA A 102 14.90 7.70 9.85
CA ALA A 102 13.79 6.77 9.94
C ALA A 102 12.63 7.33 10.78
N GLU A 103 12.95 7.92 11.93
CA GLU A 103 11.98 8.58 12.81
C GLU A 103 11.30 9.78 12.11
N GLU A 104 12.08 10.57 11.37
CA GLU A 104 11.54 11.67 10.57
C GLU A 104 10.58 11.15 9.48
N ALA A 105 10.95 10.08 8.76
CA ALA A 105 10.09 9.48 7.74
C ALA A 105 8.79 8.94 8.34
N LEU A 106 8.84 8.30 9.51
CA LEU A 106 7.67 7.84 10.25
C LEU A 106 6.72 9.00 10.57
N HIS A 107 7.23 10.05 11.21
CA HIS A 107 6.41 11.19 11.60
C HIS A 107 5.81 11.92 10.39
N GLN A 108 6.60 12.11 9.32
CA GLN A 108 6.11 12.70 8.08
C GLN A 108 4.99 11.86 7.44
N ALA A 109 5.13 10.53 7.43
CA ALA A 109 4.09 9.64 6.90
C ALA A 109 2.80 9.71 7.74
N MET A 110 2.92 9.68 9.06
CA MET A 110 1.78 9.78 9.98
C MET A 110 1.05 11.12 9.86
N GLU A 111 1.77 12.23 9.74
CA GLU A 111 1.17 13.56 9.56
C GLU A 111 0.50 13.69 8.20
N LYS A 112 1.21 13.34 7.12
CA LYS A 112 0.72 13.47 5.74
C LYS A 112 -0.51 12.62 5.46
N TYR A 113 -0.57 11.42 6.05
CA TYR A 113 -1.62 10.43 5.79
C TYR A 113 -2.54 10.20 6.99
N HIS A 114 -2.61 11.15 7.93
CA HIS A 114 -3.44 11.03 9.12
C HIS A 114 -4.88 10.60 8.80
N GLY A 115 -5.34 9.51 9.42
CA GLY A 115 -6.67 8.91 9.19
C GLY A 115 -6.83 8.14 7.87
N GLN A 116 -5.76 7.97 7.08
CA GLN A 116 -5.78 7.32 5.77
C GLN A 116 -4.80 6.14 5.65
N TYR A 117 -3.71 6.12 6.44
CA TYR A 117 -2.75 5.02 6.41
C TYR A 117 -3.26 3.78 7.13
N ILE A 118 -2.82 2.62 6.63
CA ILE A 118 -2.99 1.34 7.32
C ILE A 118 -1.82 1.17 8.28
N MET A 119 -2.14 0.98 9.56
CA MET A 119 -1.15 0.65 10.58
C MET A 119 -1.06 -0.87 10.73
N THR A 120 0.14 -1.42 10.51
CA THR A 120 0.45 -2.83 10.79
C THR A 120 1.37 -2.92 12.00
N VAL A 121 1.21 -3.99 12.78
CA VAL A 121 1.95 -4.22 14.02
C VAL A 121 2.44 -5.65 14.03
N GLU A 122 3.73 -5.84 14.27
CA GLU A 122 4.36 -7.14 14.47
C GLU A 122 4.91 -7.22 15.91
N GLY A 123 4.60 -8.32 16.61
CA GLY A 123 5.01 -8.56 17.99
C GLY A 123 4.03 -8.10 19.06
N SER A 124 4.33 -8.49 20.31
CA SER A 124 3.56 -8.07 21.48
C SER A 124 4.02 -6.72 22.02
N VAL A 125 3.11 -5.99 22.68
CA VAL A 125 3.43 -4.77 23.43
C VAL A 125 3.68 -5.15 24.90
N PRO A 126 4.91 -5.06 25.42
CA PRO A 126 5.18 -5.31 26.83
C PRO A 126 4.55 -4.22 27.68
N THR A 127 3.77 -4.62 28.67
CA THR A 127 3.06 -3.69 29.59
C THR A 127 3.61 -3.71 31.02
N LYS A 128 4.59 -4.59 31.28
CA LYS A 128 5.32 -4.69 32.54
C LYS A 128 6.79 -4.36 32.27
N ASP A 129 7.43 -3.79 33.27
CA ASP A 129 8.88 -3.61 33.31
C ASP A 129 9.63 -4.94 33.41
#